data_AF-A0A059W8I3-F1
#
_entry.id   AF-A0A059W8I3-F1
#
_cell.length_a   1.000
_cell.length_b   1.000
_cell.length_c   1.000
_cell.angle_alpha   90.00
_cell.angle_beta   90.00
_cell.angle_gamma   90.00
#
_symmetry.space_group_name_H-M   'P 1'
#
loop_
_entity.id
_entity.type
_entity.pdbx_description
1 polymer ?
#
loop_
_entity_poly.entity_id
_entity_poly.type
_entity_poly.pdbx_seq_one_letter_code
_entity_poly.pdbx_strand_id
1 'polypeptide(L)'
;MLMRMLRRVISEHADDAREVQEPDASQIALTWSGEPGRLEELTHGMLLEQADRAAAALARYGVRAGDRVAVHLPLVPESVIATLACGRLEAIRTTLPVSLTVPELAARIRETGIRVLITADAAFWDGAIRPVKPVLDHALARTATAGGLPHTVLVVNRCSRPVSWKPGRDKWWHEALATD
;
A
#
# COMPACT_ATOMS: atom_id res chain seq x y z
N MET A 1 -20.22 -3.11 2.72
CA MET A 1 -19.77 -4.37 2.08
C MET A 1 -18.45 -4.86 2.69
N LEU A 2 -17.43 -4.00 2.88
CA LEU A 2 -16.20 -4.32 3.64
C LEU A 2 -16.46 -4.83 5.08
N MET A 3 -17.45 -4.24 5.77
CA MET A 3 -17.81 -4.64 7.14
C MET A 3 -18.46 -6.03 7.21
N ARG A 4 -19.13 -6.47 6.12
CA ARG A 4 -19.60 -7.87 5.99
C ARG A 4 -18.44 -8.84 5.75
N MET A 5 -17.36 -8.37 5.11
CA MET A 5 -16.17 -9.17 4.82
C MET A 5 -15.30 -9.38 6.07
N LEU A 6 -15.14 -8.35 6.90
CA LEU A 6 -14.50 -8.47 8.23
C LEU A 6 -15.32 -9.36 9.17
N ARG A 7 -16.65 -9.30 9.13
CA ARG A 7 -17.53 -10.21 9.90
C ARG A 7 -17.35 -11.69 9.57
N ARG A 8 -17.05 -12.04 8.31
CA ARG A 8 -17.03 -13.44 7.84
C ARG A 8 -15.78 -14.21 8.29
N VAL A 9 -14.64 -13.52 8.41
CA VAL A 9 -13.37 -14.13 8.85
C VAL A 9 -13.38 -14.44 10.35
N ILE A 10 -14.13 -13.66 11.13
CA ILE A 10 -14.19 -13.79 12.60
C ILE A 10 -15.19 -14.89 13.01
N SER A 11 -16.26 -15.12 12.23
CA SER A 11 -17.32 -16.05 12.62
C SER A 11 -17.02 -17.53 12.43
N GLU A 12 -16.06 -17.91 11.57
CA GLU A 12 -15.77 -19.34 11.34
C GLU A 12 -14.82 -19.94 12.40
N HIS A 13 -14.14 -19.11 13.20
CA HIS A 13 -13.11 -19.57 14.15
C HIS A 13 -13.28 -19.03 15.59
N ALA A 14 -14.31 -18.23 15.86
CA ALA A 14 -14.60 -17.73 17.20
C ALA A 14 -15.76 -18.53 17.82
N ASP A 15 -15.44 -19.40 18.78
CA ASP A 15 -16.40 -20.10 19.65
C ASP A 15 -17.19 -19.17 20.61
N ASP A 16 -17.23 -17.87 20.32
CA ASP A 16 -17.97 -16.90 21.10
C ASP A 16 -18.38 -15.77 20.16
N ALA A 17 -19.66 -15.72 19.80
CA ALA A 17 -20.25 -14.63 19.03
C ALA A 17 -20.32 -13.38 19.91
N ARG A 18 -19.17 -12.80 20.27
CA ARG A 18 -19.10 -11.46 20.83
C ARG A 18 -19.68 -10.53 19.78
N GLU A 19 -20.72 -9.81 20.14
CA GLU A 19 -21.27 -8.74 19.34
C GLU A 19 -20.13 -7.77 19.01
N VAL A 20 -19.64 -7.81 17.77
CA VAL A 20 -18.59 -6.91 17.31
C VAL A 20 -19.19 -5.52 17.27
N GLN A 21 -18.96 -4.76 18.34
CA GLN A 21 -19.37 -3.37 18.40
C GLN A 21 -18.49 -2.57 17.43
N GLU A 22 -19.14 -1.83 16.55
CA GLU A 22 -18.44 -0.99 15.59
C GLU A 22 -17.66 0.10 16.34
N PRO A 23 -16.36 0.28 16.05
CA PRO A 23 -15.57 1.32 16.71
C PRO A 23 -16.07 2.71 16.31
N ASP A 24 -16.02 3.66 17.24
CA ASP A 24 -16.38 5.05 16.99
C ASP A 24 -15.44 5.66 15.95
N ALA A 25 -16.00 6.33 14.94
CA ALA A 25 -15.25 6.98 13.87
C ALA A 25 -14.23 8.02 14.38
N SER A 26 -14.47 8.62 15.55
CA SER A 26 -13.60 9.60 16.21
C SER A 26 -12.48 8.97 17.04
N GLN A 27 -12.59 7.68 17.36
CA GLN A 27 -11.56 6.98 18.14
C GLN A 27 -10.30 6.77 17.30
N ILE A 28 -9.13 7.02 17.90
CA ILE A 28 -7.83 6.75 17.29
C ILE A 28 -7.71 5.25 16.99
N ALA A 29 -7.44 4.91 15.73
CA ALA A 29 -7.27 3.55 15.22
C ALA A 29 -5.80 3.21 14.98
N LEU A 30 -5.00 4.20 14.58
CA LEU A 30 -3.59 4.04 14.27
C LEU A 30 -2.80 5.25 14.74
N THR A 31 -1.79 5.00 15.56
CA THR A 31 -0.73 5.97 15.90
C THR A 31 0.55 5.51 15.22
N TRP A 32 1.21 6.41 14.50
CA TRP A 32 2.45 6.15 13.80
C TRP A 32 3.52 7.16 14.18
N SER A 33 4.72 6.66 14.49
CA SER A 33 5.88 7.45 14.91
C SER A 33 7.17 6.92 14.29
N GLY A 34 7.21 6.81 12.96
CA GLY A 34 8.34 6.20 12.24
C GLY A 34 9.47 7.17 11.87
N GLU A 35 9.27 8.47 12.05
CA GLU A 35 10.27 9.51 11.81
C GLU A 35 10.49 10.33 13.10
N PRO A 36 11.74 10.70 13.45
CA PRO A 36 12.00 11.49 14.66
C PRO A 36 11.22 12.79 14.67
N GLY A 37 10.44 13.02 15.74
CA GLY A 37 9.64 14.23 15.90
C GLY A 37 8.34 14.25 15.08
N ARG A 38 7.99 13.17 14.37
CA ARG A 38 6.76 13.07 13.60
C ARG A 38 5.82 12.04 14.22
N LEU A 39 4.65 12.50 14.62
CA LEU A 39 3.54 11.69 15.11
C LEU A 39 2.36 11.87 14.16
N GLU A 40 1.81 10.77 13.67
CA GLU A 40 0.58 10.75 12.90
C GLU A 40 -0.46 9.91 13.63
N GLU A 41 -1.65 10.47 13.82
CA GLU A 41 -2.78 9.75 14.41
C GLU A 41 -3.92 9.74 13.41
N LEU A 42 -4.43 8.55 13.12
CA LEU A 42 -5.59 8.34 12.26
C LEU A 42 -6.70 7.73 13.09
N THR A 43 -7.86 8.38 13.08
CA THR A 43 -9.08 7.79 13.63
C THR A 43 -9.62 6.69 12.73
N HIS A 44 -10.57 5.90 13.23
CA HIS A 44 -11.27 4.92 12.41
C HIS A 44 -11.92 5.58 11.18
N GLY A 45 -12.58 6.72 11.35
CA GLY A 45 -13.21 7.47 10.26
C GLY A 45 -12.19 7.91 9.19
N MET A 46 -11.07 8.50 9.61
CA MET A 46 -10.01 8.94 8.70
C MET A 46 -9.39 7.77 7.93
N LEU A 47 -9.14 6.65 8.63
CA LEU A 47 -8.55 5.46 8.01
C LEU A 47 -9.49 4.85 6.96
N LEU A 48 -10.79 4.80 7.26
CA LEU A 48 -11.80 4.32 6.33
C LEU A 48 -11.93 5.24 5.11
N GLU A 49 -12.02 6.56 5.31
CA GLU A 49 -12.09 7.55 4.23
C GLU A 49 -10.88 7.44 3.28
N GLN A 50 -9.66 7.40 3.84
CA GLN A 50 -8.46 7.26 3.03
C GLN A 50 -8.43 5.94 2.27
N ALA A 51 -8.94 4.86 2.87
CA ALA A 51 -9.00 3.56 2.23
C ALA A 51 -10.09 3.47 1.13
N ASP A 52 -11.20 4.21 1.27
CA ASP A 52 -12.19 4.38 0.20
C ASP A 52 -11.59 5.13 -0.99
N ARG A 53 -10.89 6.24 -0.73
CA ARG A 53 -10.19 7.01 -1.76
C ARG A 53 -9.10 6.20 -2.45
N ALA A 54 -8.32 5.43 -1.68
CA ALA A 54 -7.31 4.55 -2.23
C ALA A 54 -7.94 3.42 -3.08
N ALA A 55 -9.06 2.83 -2.66
CA ALA A 55 -9.77 1.83 -3.46
C ALA A 55 -10.28 2.43 -4.79
N ALA A 56 -10.89 3.61 -4.76
CA ALA A 56 -11.32 4.32 -5.97
C ALA A 56 -10.12 4.60 -6.91
N ALA A 57 -9.00 5.09 -6.37
CA ALA A 57 -7.78 5.32 -7.14
C ALA A 57 -7.24 4.04 -7.79
N LEU A 58 -7.14 2.94 -7.04
CA LEU A 58 -6.70 1.64 -7.57
C LEU A 58 -7.64 1.13 -8.67
N ALA A 59 -8.95 1.28 -8.51
CA ALA A 59 -9.94 0.93 -9.53
C ALA A 59 -9.77 1.77 -10.81
N ARG A 60 -9.47 3.07 -10.71
CA ARG A 60 -9.15 3.93 -11.86
C ARG A 60 -7.92 3.47 -12.64
N TYR A 61 -6.93 2.88 -11.95
CA TYR A 61 -5.77 2.24 -12.59
C TYR A 61 -6.04 0.79 -13.04
N GLY A 62 -7.30 0.38 -12.99
CA GLY A 62 -7.81 -0.86 -13.54
C GLY A 62 -7.57 -2.09 -12.67
N VAL A 63 -7.39 -1.91 -11.35
CA VAL A 63 -7.43 -3.02 -10.39
C VAL A 63 -8.87 -3.52 -10.27
N ARG A 64 -9.04 -4.83 -10.37
CA ARG A 64 -10.31 -5.55 -10.18
C ARG A 64 -10.17 -6.66 -9.13
N ALA A 65 -11.29 -7.28 -8.77
CA ALA A 65 -11.29 -8.46 -7.91
C ALA A 65 -10.35 -9.54 -8.46
N GLY A 66 -9.51 -10.10 -7.59
CA GLY A 66 -8.48 -11.08 -7.95
C GLY A 66 -7.18 -10.51 -8.53
N ASP A 67 -7.14 -9.23 -8.93
CA ASP A 67 -5.89 -8.61 -9.38
C ASP A 67 -4.92 -8.43 -8.20
N ARG A 68 -3.61 -8.49 -8.51
CA ARG A 68 -2.57 -8.31 -7.50
C ARG A 68 -2.12 -6.87 -7.42
N VAL A 69 -2.22 -6.30 -6.22
CA VAL A 69 -1.64 -5.00 -5.86
C VAL A 69 -0.41 -5.26 -5.00
N ALA A 70 0.77 -4.94 -5.52
CA ALA A 70 2.01 -5.08 -4.77
C ALA A 70 2.21 -3.90 -3.83
N VAL A 71 2.56 -4.16 -2.59
CA VAL A 71 2.86 -3.13 -1.58
C VAL A 71 4.32 -3.28 -1.16
N HIS A 72 5.16 -2.41 -1.72
CA HIS A 72 6.58 -2.24 -1.40
C HIS A 72 6.76 -0.97 -0.55
N LEU A 73 6.12 -0.98 0.62
CA LEU A 73 6.13 0.12 1.58
C LEU A 73 6.82 -0.30 2.89
N PRO A 74 7.48 0.63 3.58
CA PRO A 74 7.89 0.45 4.96
C PRO A 74 6.67 0.42 5.90
N LEU A 75 6.90 0.34 7.21
CA LEU A 75 5.85 0.43 8.22
C LEU A 75 5.35 1.88 8.34
N VAL A 76 4.53 2.30 7.37
CA VAL A 76 3.88 3.62 7.30
C VAL A 76 2.36 3.48 7.19
N PRO A 77 1.57 4.49 7.58
CA PRO A 77 0.10 4.41 7.60
C PRO A 77 -0.51 4.02 6.24
N GLU A 78 0.10 4.47 5.14
CA GLU A 78 -0.33 4.16 3.77
C GLU A 78 -0.29 2.65 3.47
N SER A 79 0.55 1.88 4.16
CA SER A 79 0.56 0.42 4.06
C SER A 79 -0.72 -0.19 4.63
N VAL A 80 -1.25 0.34 5.74
CA VAL A 80 -2.54 -0.09 6.31
C VAL A 80 -3.69 0.34 5.40
N ILE A 81 -3.66 1.58 4.92
CA ILE A 81 -4.66 2.12 4.00
C ILE A 81 -4.72 1.27 2.72
N ALA A 82 -3.56 0.90 2.14
CA ALA A 82 -3.48 0.04 0.97
C ALA A 82 -4.07 -1.37 1.23
N THR A 83 -3.86 -1.95 2.43
CA THR A 83 -4.48 -3.23 2.80
C THR A 83 -6.01 -3.12 2.79
N LEU A 84 -6.55 -2.10 3.45
CA LEU A 84 -7.99 -1.88 3.52
C LEU A 84 -8.60 -1.59 2.14
N ALA A 85 -7.89 -0.86 1.30
CA ALA A 85 -8.30 -0.59 -0.08
C ALA A 85 -8.33 -1.87 -0.94
N CYS A 86 -7.31 -2.74 -0.81
CA CYS A 86 -7.30 -4.03 -1.50
C CYS A 86 -8.48 -4.92 -1.06
N GLY A 87 -8.77 -4.96 0.24
CA GLY A 87 -9.93 -5.70 0.77
C GLY A 87 -11.26 -5.20 0.18
N ARG A 88 -11.42 -3.88 0.00
CA ARG A 88 -12.63 -3.31 -0.62
C ARG A 88 -12.84 -3.72 -2.08
N LEU A 89 -11.74 -3.86 -2.83
CA LEU A 89 -11.77 -4.25 -4.23
C LEU A 89 -11.75 -5.77 -4.44
N GLU A 90 -11.69 -6.55 -3.35
CA GLU A 90 -11.42 -7.99 -3.40
C GLU A 90 -10.12 -8.31 -4.18
N ALA A 91 -9.17 -7.37 -4.13
CA ALA A 91 -7.87 -7.49 -4.76
C ALA A 91 -6.88 -8.20 -3.83
N ILE A 92 -5.92 -8.89 -4.41
CA ILE A 92 -4.89 -9.64 -3.68
C ILE A 92 -3.75 -8.69 -3.33
N ARG A 93 -3.64 -8.31 -2.05
CA ARG A 93 -2.44 -7.61 -1.56
C ARG A 93 -1.25 -8.56 -1.61
N THR A 94 -0.22 -8.18 -2.36
CA THR A 94 1.08 -8.86 -2.34
C THR A 94 2.11 -7.99 -1.65
N THR A 95 2.58 -8.39 -0.46
CA THR A 95 3.60 -7.62 0.25
C THR A 95 5.00 -7.92 -0.34
N LEU A 96 5.73 -6.87 -0.70
CA LEU A 96 7.14 -6.93 -1.06
C LEU A 96 7.93 -6.21 0.04
N PRO A 97 8.69 -6.91 0.90
CA PRO A 97 9.45 -6.25 1.96
C PRO A 97 10.49 -5.27 1.40
N VAL A 98 10.60 -4.09 2.01
CA VAL A 98 11.61 -3.08 1.61
C VAL A 98 13.05 -3.50 1.94
N SER A 99 13.22 -4.58 2.71
CA SER A 99 14.53 -5.19 3.00
C SER A 99 15.04 -6.12 1.91
N LEU A 100 14.22 -6.46 0.90
CA LEU A 100 14.67 -7.30 -0.20
C LEU A 100 15.79 -6.62 -0.99
N THR A 101 16.78 -7.42 -1.38
CA THR A 101 17.80 -6.98 -2.32
C THR A 101 17.20 -6.77 -3.72
N VAL A 102 17.87 -5.99 -4.56
CA VAL A 102 17.43 -5.73 -5.94
C VAL A 102 17.13 -7.03 -6.74
N PRO A 103 17.99 -8.08 -6.71
CA PRO A 103 17.70 -9.34 -7.40
C PRO A 103 16.46 -10.07 -6.85
N GLU A 104 16.28 -10.09 -5.53
CA GLU A 104 15.13 -10.75 -4.89
C GLU A 104 13.82 -10.02 -5.22
N LEU A 105 13.82 -8.69 -5.14
CA LEU A 105 12.68 -7.86 -5.52
C LEU A 105 12.32 -8.07 -6.99
N ALA A 106 13.31 -8.09 -7.88
CA ALA A 106 13.10 -8.35 -9.31
C ALA A 106 12.50 -9.74 -9.56
N ALA A 107 12.98 -10.79 -8.86
CA ALA A 107 12.43 -12.14 -8.98
C ALA A 107 10.95 -12.18 -8.58
N ARG A 108 10.61 -11.61 -7.41
CA ARG A 108 9.22 -11.54 -6.94
C ARG A 108 8.30 -10.79 -7.90
N ILE A 109 8.77 -9.66 -8.45
CA ILE A 109 7.97 -8.88 -9.41
C ILE A 109 7.61 -9.72 -10.65
N ARG A 110 8.57 -10.49 -11.19
CA ARG A 110 8.32 -11.35 -12.38
C ARG A 110 7.31 -12.44 -12.13
N GLU A 111 7.35 -13.05 -10.94
CA GLU A 111 6.51 -14.21 -10.61
C GLU A 111 5.09 -13.82 -10.19
N THR A 112 4.87 -12.58 -9.80
CA THR A 112 3.62 -12.16 -9.14
C THR A 112 2.54 -11.72 -10.13
N GLY A 113 2.87 -11.18 -11.31
CA GLY A 113 1.85 -10.64 -12.23
C GLY A 113 1.11 -9.43 -11.65
N ILE A 114 1.87 -8.40 -11.28
CA ILE A 114 1.39 -7.24 -10.53
C ILE A 114 0.66 -6.26 -11.44
N ARG A 115 -0.55 -5.83 -11.04
CA ARG A 115 -1.32 -4.80 -11.74
C ARG A 115 -0.85 -3.38 -11.39
N VAL A 116 -0.80 -3.09 -10.08
CA VAL A 116 -0.35 -1.82 -9.50
C VAL A 116 0.67 -2.12 -8.40
N LEU A 117 1.72 -1.30 -8.31
CA LEU A 117 2.71 -1.37 -7.23
C LEU A 117 2.71 -0.06 -6.44
N ILE A 118 2.56 -0.14 -5.11
CA ILE A 118 2.60 1.00 -4.20
C ILE A 118 3.96 0.99 -3.50
N THR A 119 4.66 2.12 -3.48
CA THR A 119 5.98 2.27 -2.85
C THR A 119 6.16 3.65 -2.23
N ALA A 120 7.30 3.92 -1.60
CA ALA A 120 7.64 5.22 -1.04
C ALA A 120 8.85 5.83 -1.75
N ASP A 121 9.00 7.15 -1.69
CA ASP A 121 10.20 7.84 -2.14
C ASP A 121 11.44 7.35 -1.36
N ALA A 122 11.33 7.38 -0.03
CA ALA A 122 12.26 6.87 0.96
C ALA A 122 11.51 6.60 2.27
N ALA A 123 12.19 6.10 3.29
CA ALA A 123 11.68 6.16 4.65
C ALA A 123 12.80 6.20 5.68
N PHE A 124 12.46 6.65 6.88
CA PHE A 124 13.34 6.62 8.02
C PHE A 124 13.21 5.27 8.75
N TRP A 125 14.33 4.57 8.92
CA TRP A 125 14.42 3.45 9.85
C TRP A 125 15.87 3.21 10.24
N ASP A 126 16.09 2.65 11.44
CA ASP A 126 17.42 2.38 11.97
C ASP A 126 18.32 3.63 11.99
N GLY A 127 17.76 4.74 12.47
CA GLY A 127 18.47 6.01 12.65
C GLY A 127 18.80 6.78 11.36
N ALA A 128 18.42 6.29 10.18
CA ALA A 128 18.77 6.91 8.92
C ALA A 128 17.62 6.90 7.89
N ILE A 129 17.67 7.85 6.96
CA ILE A 129 16.80 7.85 5.78
C ILE A 129 17.35 6.85 4.76
N ARG A 130 16.50 5.91 4.32
CA ARG A 130 16.85 4.86 3.38
C ARG A 130 16.06 5.00 2.08
N PRO A 131 16.71 4.89 0.91
CA PRO A 131 16.03 5.01 -0.38
C PRO A 131 15.15 3.77 -0.63
N VAL A 132 13.88 3.99 -1.02
CA VAL A 132 12.94 2.91 -1.34
C VAL A 132 12.67 2.87 -2.85
N LYS A 133 12.26 3.99 -3.44
CA LYS A 133 11.99 4.10 -4.88
C LYS A 133 13.22 3.78 -5.76
N PRO A 134 14.44 4.22 -5.45
CA PRO A 134 15.62 3.85 -6.25
C PRO A 134 15.89 2.34 -6.28
N VAL A 135 15.70 1.63 -5.16
CA VAL A 135 15.84 0.17 -5.09
C VAL A 135 14.81 -0.52 -5.98
N LEU A 136 13.55 -0.05 -5.93
CA LEU A 136 12.49 -0.53 -6.81
C LEU A 136 12.82 -0.28 -8.29
N ASP A 137 13.27 0.93 -8.66
CA ASP A 137 13.56 1.25 -10.05
C ASP A 137 14.67 0.35 -10.61
N HIS A 138 15.71 0.07 -9.82
CA HIS A 138 16.75 -0.89 -10.19
C HIS A 138 16.19 -2.31 -10.38
N ALA A 139 15.26 -2.74 -9.53
CA ALA A 139 14.60 -4.04 -9.69
C ALA A 139 13.74 -4.07 -10.97
N LEU A 140 12.95 -3.03 -11.23
CA LEU A 140 12.11 -2.90 -12.42
C LEU A 140 12.93 -2.85 -13.72
N ALA A 141 14.10 -2.23 -13.71
CA ALA A 141 15.01 -2.24 -14.86
C ALA A 141 15.49 -3.66 -15.21
N ARG A 142 15.69 -4.52 -14.20
CA ARG A 142 16.12 -5.91 -14.38
C ARG A 142 15.00 -6.86 -14.81
N THR A 143 13.75 -6.45 -14.67
CA THR A 143 12.58 -7.25 -15.08
C THR A 143 12.02 -6.84 -16.44
N ALA A 144 12.51 -5.75 -17.04
CA ALA A 144 11.97 -5.19 -18.27
C ALA A 144 11.96 -6.13 -19.48
N THR A 145 12.83 -7.14 -19.51
CA THR A 145 12.92 -8.14 -20.60
C THR A 145 11.97 -9.33 -20.43
N ALA A 146 11.36 -9.51 -19.25
CA ALA A 146 10.63 -10.72 -18.90
C ALA A 146 9.10 -10.59 -18.95
N GLY A 147 8.56 -9.43 -19.36
CA GLY A 147 7.13 -9.14 -19.23
C GLY A 147 6.69 -8.96 -17.77
N GLY A 148 5.44 -8.57 -17.54
CA GLY A 148 4.87 -8.51 -16.18
C GLY A 148 5.26 -7.30 -15.32
N LEU A 149 5.73 -6.20 -15.92
CA LEU A 149 5.92 -4.94 -15.20
C LEU A 149 4.56 -4.36 -14.74
N PRO A 150 4.51 -3.72 -13.56
CA PRO A 150 3.31 -3.00 -13.16
C PRO A 150 3.03 -1.86 -14.13
N HIS A 151 1.75 -1.70 -14.52
CA HIS A 151 1.33 -0.62 -15.40
C HIS A 151 1.36 0.74 -14.68
N THR A 152 1.19 0.74 -13.37
CA THR A 152 1.21 1.95 -12.53
C THR A 152 2.00 1.71 -11.26
N VAL A 153 2.84 2.68 -10.91
CA VAL A 153 3.55 2.74 -9.63
C VAL A 153 3.06 3.96 -8.87
N LEU A 154 2.42 3.74 -7.72
CA LEU A 154 2.00 4.81 -6.81
C LEU A 154 3.11 5.06 -5.78
N VAL A 155 3.63 6.29 -5.75
CA VAL A 155 4.74 6.68 -4.88
C VAL A 155 4.20 7.53 -3.72
N VAL A 156 4.40 7.08 -2.49
CA VAL A 156 4.13 7.82 -1.27
C VAL A 156 5.30 8.75 -0.98
N ASN A 157 5.03 10.03 -0.72
CA ASN A 157 6.04 10.98 -0.29
C ASN A 157 6.15 10.95 1.25
N ARG A 158 7.19 10.31 1.77
CA ARG A 158 7.46 10.25 3.22
C ARG A 158 8.60 11.19 3.60
N CYS A 159 9.69 11.24 2.83
CA CYS A 159 10.89 12.01 3.18
C CYS A 159 11.21 13.17 2.22
N SER A 160 10.32 13.51 1.29
CA SER A 160 10.47 14.60 0.31
C SER A 160 11.80 14.56 -0.46
N ARG A 161 12.23 13.35 -0.83
CA ARG A 161 13.48 13.17 -1.55
C ARG A 161 13.28 13.28 -3.07
N PRO A 162 14.25 13.84 -3.80
CA PRO A 162 14.30 13.68 -5.25
C PRO A 162 14.35 12.18 -5.60
N VAL A 163 13.42 11.75 -6.44
CA VAL A 163 13.35 10.37 -6.96
C VAL A 163 13.30 10.40 -8.48
N SER A 164 13.90 9.37 -9.10
CA SER A 164 13.75 9.16 -10.53
C SER A 164 12.29 8.85 -10.86
N TRP A 165 11.84 9.39 -12.00
CA TRP A 165 10.44 9.32 -12.40
C TRP A 165 10.30 8.78 -13.82
N LYS A 166 9.40 7.83 -14.01
CA LYS A 166 9.03 7.31 -15.33
C LYS A 166 7.66 7.83 -15.75
N PRO A 167 7.58 8.76 -16.73
CA PRO A 167 6.31 9.28 -17.23
C PRO A 167 5.36 8.17 -17.67
N GLY A 168 4.06 8.36 -17.43
CA GLY A 168 3.01 7.38 -17.71
C GLY A 168 2.86 6.27 -16.66
N ARG A 169 3.97 5.80 -16.05
CA ARG A 169 3.97 4.74 -15.05
C ARG A 169 3.88 5.27 -13.61
N ASP A 170 4.75 6.21 -13.25
CA ASP A 170 4.89 6.70 -11.89
C ASP A 170 3.89 7.83 -11.61
N LYS A 171 3.23 7.77 -10.46
CA LYS A 171 2.22 8.75 -10.00
C LYS A 171 2.35 8.97 -8.50
N TRP A 172 2.11 10.18 -8.02
CA TRP A 172 2.08 10.43 -6.58
C TRP A 172 0.83 9.85 -5.95
N TRP A 173 0.98 9.20 -4.79
CA TRP A 173 -0.12 8.62 -4.03
C TRP A 173 -1.16 9.67 -3.63
N HIS A 174 -0.72 10.79 -3.05
CA HIS A 174 -1.62 11.83 -2.56
C HIS A 174 -2.43 12.48 -3.69
N GLU A 175 -1.83 12.70 -4.86
CA GLU A 175 -2.53 13.21 -6.05
C GLU A 175 -3.54 12.18 -6.57
N ALA A 176 -3.16 10.90 -6.63
CA ALA A 176 -4.03 9.83 -7.08
C ALA A 176 -5.27 9.65 -6.19
N LEU A 177 -5.15 9.92 -4.88
CA LEU A 177 -6.26 9.89 -3.93
C LEU A 177 -7.11 11.17 -3.99
N ALA A 178 -6.58 12.29 -4.45
CA ALA A 178 -7.27 13.59 -4.52
C ALA A 178 -8.15 13.78 -5.75
N THR A 179 -8.06 12.88 -6.73
CA THR A 179 -8.92 12.94 -7.93
C THR A 179 -10.34 12.47 -7.56
N ASP A 180 -11.34 13.24 -7.97
CA ASP A 180 -12.78 12.91 -7.85
C ASP A 180 -13.18 11.66 -8.65
#